data_AF-A0A926BAD5-F1
#
_entry.id   AF-A0A926BAD5-F1
#
_cell.length_a   1.000
_cell.length_b   1.000
_cell.length_c   1.000
_cell.angle_alpha   90.00
_cell.angle_beta   90.00
_cell.angle_gamma   90.00
#
_symmetry.space_group_name_H-M   'P 1'
#
loop_
_entity.id
_entity.type
_entity.pdbx_description
1 polymer ?
#
loop_
_entity_poly.entity_id
_entity_poly.type
_entity_poly.pdbx_seq_one_letter_code
_entity_poly.pdbx_strand_id
1 'polypeptide(L)'
;VAAAYFFVRTAVLGGMGRSADQSASFLGKLVQVGSGLAHVATGSVVIRQPLAWLIGFAAWGLLLRATVRAARTRDVPVFGSFASFASFAPILWVALSVTPLLAASWIVGARYFYLPAVGVAWLAAEALTRARTPILVGAVAALAGLSAGQSWSRRADVLSYEARLSAARRAIADGLAHGYDTFHVASGIKDIDLAVKADNRFAAYESHLLILGDVPASFVVVPTSRGADLDFLLARPPVPPSGAYHFGDRLVVGLARRGDDPPLDEVIARLPSIRFIRLRLGPGGRIIPRDLTDTLKAQSIEGTN
;
A
#
# COMPACT_ATOMS: atom_id res chain seq x y z
N VAL A 1 6.22 -7.21 25.11
CA VAL A 1 6.18 -6.98 23.64
C VAL A 1 4.81 -7.33 23.04
N ALA A 2 4.35 -8.59 23.09
CA ALA A 2 3.02 -8.96 22.59
C ALA A 2 1.87 -8.17 23.25
N ALA A 3 1.91 -8.00 24.58
CA ALA A 3 0.93 -7.18 25.30
C ALA A 3 0.97 -5.70 24.91
N ALA A 4 2.17 -5.13 24.68
CA ALA A 4 2.33 -3.76 24.20
C ALA A 4 1.83 -3.59 22.76
N TYR A 5 2.04 -4.59 21.90
CA TYR A 5 1.49 -4.64 20.54
C TYR A 5 -0.04 -4.69 20.55
N PHE A 6 -0.65 -5.54 21.39
CA PHE A 6 -2.10 -5.60 21.54
C PHE A 6 -2.67 -4.29 22.08
N PHE A 7 -2.01 -3.68 23.06
CA PHE A 7 -2.43 -2.39 23.63
C PHE A 7 -2.40 -1.26 22.59
N VAL A 8 -1.29 -1.09 21.87
CA VAL A 8 -1.15 -0.07 20.81
C VAL A 8 -2.17 -0.30 19.70
N ARG A 9 -2.42 -1.55 19.31
CA ARG A 9 -3.39 -1.88 18.26
C ARG A 9 -4.82 -1.56 18.66
N THR A 10 -5.23 -1.93 19.87
CA THR A 10 -6.58 -1.65 20.37
C THR A 10 -6.80 -0.15 20.52
N ALA A 11 -5.78 0.59 20.94
CA ALA A 11 -5.82 2.04 21.11
C ALA A 11 -5.85 2.82 19.78
N VAL A 12 -5.14 2.35 18.75
CA VAL A 12 -5.02 3.05 17.45
C VAL A 12 -6.13 2.65 16.46
N LEU A 13 -6.63 1.41 16.51
CA LEU A 13 -7.58 0.87 15.53
C LEU A 13 -9.01 0.65 16.06
N GLY A 14 -9.32 1.07 17.30
CA GLY A 14 -10.70 1.16 17.79
C GLY A 14 -11.43 -0.17 18.03
N GLY A 15 -10.70 -1.25 18.32
CA GLY A 15 -11.28 -2.59 18.55
C GLY A 15 -11.31 -3.49 17.30
N MET A 16 -12.08 -4.58 17.35
CA MET A 16 -12.11 -5.66 16.34
C MET A 16 -13.07 -5.40 15.14
N GLY A 17 -13.20 -4.13 14.72
CA GLY A 17 -14.13 -3.67 13.67
C GLY A 17 -13.63 -3.80 12.21
N ARG A 18 -14.58 -3.84 11.25
CA ARG A 18 -14.53 -4.36 9.86
C ARG A 18 -14.22 -3.31 8.77
N SER A 19 -13.68 -3.71 7.59
CA SER A 19 -14.40 -4.06 6.33
C SER A 19 -13.39 -4.60 5.27
N ALA A 20 -13.68 -5.50 4.29
CA ALA A 20 -14.80 -6.41 3.99
C ALA A 20 -14.53 -7.15 2.63
N ASP A 21 -14.40 -8.48 2.59
CA ASP A 21 -15.53 -9.39 2.34
C ASP A 21 -15.61 -10.44 3.46
N GLN A 22 -16.68 -10.34 4.22
CA GLN A 22 -16.92 -11.22 5.36
C GLN A 22 -17.50 -12.57 4.93
N SER A 23 -17.98 -12.68 3.69
CA SER A 23 -18.54 -13.91 3.15
C SER A 23 -17.46 -14.90 2.72
N ALA A 24 -16.20 -14.46 2.59
CA ALA A 24 -15.08 -15.35 2.32
C ALA A 24 -15.00 -16.45 3.38
N SER A 25 -15.11 -17.71 2.94
CA SER A 25 -15.00 -18.87 3.81
C SER A 25 -13.67 -18.86 4.55
N PHE A 26 -13.62 -19.50 5.73
CA PHE A 26 -12.38 -19.64 6.49
C PHE A 26 -11.25 -20.25 5.64
N LEU A 27 -11.59 -21.21 4.78
CA LEU A 27 -10.65 -21.80 3.83
C LEU A 27 -10.12 -20.77 2.81
N GLY A 28 -10.99 -19.91 2.28
CA GLY A 28 -10.58 -18.82 1.39
C GLY A 28 -9.59 -17.86 2.06
N LYS A 29 -9.82 -17.54 3.34
CA LYS A 29 -8.90 -16.71 4.14
C LYS A 29 -7.56 -17.40 4.38
N LEU A 30 -7.55 -18.70 4.67
CA LEU A 30 -6.32 -19.49 4.81
C LEU A 30 -5.52 -19.55 3.51
N VAL A 31 -6.17 -19.78 2.37
CA VAL A 31 -5.53 -19.79 1.05
C VAL A 31 -4.89 -18.44 0.74
N GLN A 32 -5.59 -17.34 1.05
CA GLN A 32 -5.06 -15.99 0.85
C GLN A 32 -3.84 -15.70 1.73
N VAL A 33 -3.90 -16.06 3.01
CA VAL A 33 -2.77 -15.92 3.94
C VAL A 33 -1.58 -16.78 3.51
N GLY A 34 -1.83 -18.04 3.14
CA GLY A 34 -0.82 -18.94 2.61
C GLY A 34 -0.17 -18.40 1.35
N SER A 35 -0.97 -17.81 0.44
CA SER A 35 -0.46 -17.11 -0.75
C SER A 35 0.49 -15.99 -0.35
N GLY A 36 0.10 -15.12 0.58
CA GLY A 36 0.95 -14.02 1.02
C GLY A 36 2.25 -14.50 1.66
N LEU A 37 2.21 -15.54 2.51
CA LEU A 37 3.40 -16.15 3.11
C LEU A 37 4.34 -16.78 2.08
N ALA A 38 3.82 -17.39 1.01
CA ALA A 38 4.63 -17.91 -0.08
C ALA A 38 5.35 -16.78 -0.84
N HIS A 39 4.67 -15.65 -1.02
CA HIS A 39 5.22 -14.46 -1.69
C HIS A 39 6.16 -13.63 -0.82
N VAL A 40 6.19 -13.83 0.50
CA VAL A 40 7.24 -13.24 1.37
C VAL A 40 8.64 -13.69 0.92
N ALA A 41 8.78 -14.97 0.53
CA ALA A 41 10.07 -15.54 0.16
C ALA A 41 10.47 -15.26 -1.30
N THR A 42 9.49 -15.06 -2.18
CA THR A 42 9.70 -15.04 -3.64
C THR A 42 9.46 -13.66 -4.27
N GLY A 43 8.64 -12.82 -3.63
CA GLY A 43 8.10 -11.59 -4.20
C GLY A 43 7.02 -11.85 -5.26
N SER A 44 6.08 -10.93 -5.37
CA SER A 44 4.89 -11.10 -6.22
C SER A 44 5.08 -10.75 -7.71
N VAL A 45 6.27 -10.28 -8.11
CA VAL A 45 6.46 -9.63 -9.43
C VAL A 45 7.35 -10.45 -10.38
N VAL A 46 8.22 -11.32 -9.87
CA VAL A 46 9.26 -11.97 -10.68
C VAL A 46 8.91 -13.40 -11.07
N ILE A 47 8.20 -14.12 -10.20
CA ILE A 47 7.95 -15.56 -10.35
C ILE A 47 6.47 -15.77 -10.63
N ARG A 48 6.15 -16.59 -11.64
CA ARG A 48 4.76 -16.97 -11.94
C ARG A 48 4.11 -17.61 -10.72
N GLN A 49 2.85 -17.31 -10.48
CA GLN A 49 2.15 -17.65 -9.23
C GLN A 49 2.27 -19.12 -8.79
N PRO A 50 2.13 -20.15 -9.68
CA PRO A 50 2.28 -21.54 -9.26
C PRO A 50 3.71 -21.88 -8.80
N LEU A 51 4.71 -21.30 -9.46
CA LEU A 51 6.11 -21.49 -9.11
C LEU A 51 6.48 -20.74 -7.83
N ALA A 52 5.89 -19.56 -7.60
CA ALA A 52 6.05 -18.79 -6.38
C ALA A 52 5.50 -19.55 -5.17
N TRP A 53 4.37 -20.24 -5.34
CA TRP A 53 3.82 -21.16 -4.35
C TRP A 53 4.78 -22.32 -4.07
N LEU A 54 5.21 -23.04 -5.10
CA LEU A 54 6.12 -24.18 -4.94
C LEU A 54 7.40 -23.80 -4.18
N ILE A 55 8.07 -22.73 -4.61
CA ILE A 55 9.32 -22.26 -4.01
C ILE A 55 9.06 -21.73 -2.59
N GLY A 56 8.01 -20.94 -2.40
CA GLY A 56 7.66 -20.37 -1.10
C GLY A 56 7.38 -21.46 -0.06
N PHE A 57 6.54 -22.45 -0.37
CA PHE A 57 6.25 -23.54 0.54
C PHE A 57 7.44 -24.48 0.77
N ALA A 58 8.26 -24.73 -0.26
CA ALA A 58 9.50 -25.49 -0.08
C ALA A 58 10.45 -24.78 0.88
N ALA A 59 10.64 -23.46 0.72
CA ALA A 59 11.46 -22.66 1.63
C ALA A 59 10.90 -22.71 3.06
N TRP A 60 9.59 -22.54 3.24
CA TRP A 60 8.93 -22.69 4.55
C TRP A 60 9.14 -24.06 5.18
N GLY A 61 8.97 -25.14 4.42
CA GLY A 61 9.18 -26.51 4.90
C GLY A 61 10.62 -26.75 5.34
N LEU A 62 11.60 -26.22 4.59
CA LEU A 62 13.02 -26.31 4.95
C LEU A 62 13.35 -25.50 6.20
N LEU A 63 12.83 -24.27 6.34
CA LEU A 63 13.01 -23.43 7.52
C LEU A 63 12.39 -24.07 8.77
N LEU A 64 11.17 -24.59 8.65
CA LEU A 64 10.50 -25.28 9.75
C LEU A 64 11.28 -26.53 10.17
N ARG A 65 11.72 -27.34 9.20
CA ARG A 65 12.55 -28.54 9.46
C ARG A 65 13.88 -28.17 10.12
N ALA A 66 14.55 -27.11 9.66
CA ALA A 66 15.80 -26.64 10.24
C ALA A 66 15.60 -26.20 11.70
N THR A 67 14.51 -25.51 11.99
CA THR A 67 14.16 -25.04 13.35
C THR A 67 13.85 -26.21 14.29
N VAL A 68 13.02 -27.16 13.85
CA VAL A 68 12.71 -28.38 14.62
C VAL A 68 13.97 -29.19 14.90
N ARG A 69 14.86 -29.33 13.90
CA ARG A 69 16.14 -30.01 14.09
C ARG A 69 17.03 -29.25 15.06
N ALA A 70 17.12 -27.93 14.95
CA ALA A 70 17.92 -27.09 15.83
C ALA A 70 17.45 -27.15 17.29
N ALA A 71 16.13 -27.19 17.50
CA ALA A 71 15.51 -27.36 18.82
C ALA A 71 15.80 -28.75 19.42
N ARG A 72 15.87 -29.81 18.60
CA ARG A 72 16.21 -31.17 19.05
C ARG A 72 17.69 -31.37 19.40
N THR A 73 18.59 -30.60 18.78
CA THR A 73 20.05 -30.72 18.99
C THR A 73 20.57 -29.84 20.13
N ARG A 74 19.78 -28.87 20.59
CA ARG A 74 20.11 -28.12 21.80
C ARG A 74 19.61 -29.00 22.96
N ASP A 75 20.50 -29.48 23.83
CA ASP A 75 20.17 -30.21 25.06
C ASP A 75 19.46 -29.29 26.07
N VAL A 76 18.32 -28.73 25.65
CA VAL A 76 17.51 -27.81 26.43
C VAL A 76 16.16 -28.50 26.61
N PRO A 77 15.76 -28.84 27.85
CA PRO A 77 14.53 -29.59 28.10
C PRO A 77 13.34 -28.86 27.44
N VAL A 78 12.60 -29.61 26.64
CA VAL A 78 11.54 -29.11 25.72
C VAL A 78 10.41 -28.40 26.49
N PHE A 79 10.26 -28.68 27.78
CA PHE A 79 9.32 -28.03 28.68
C PHE A 79 10.04 -27.58 29.96
N GLY A 80 10.16 -26.27 30.17
CA GLY A 80 10.53 -25.72 31.49
C GLY A 80 11.50 -24.55 31.54
N SER A 81 12.16 -24.14 30.44
CA SER A 81 13.12 -23.02 30.48
C SER A 81 12.81 -21.91 29.46
N PHE A 82 13.17 -20.67 29.80
CA PHE A 82 13.08 -19.50 28.89
C PHE A 82 13.89 -19.73 27.59
N ALA A 83 14.94 -20.54 27.63
CA ALA A 83 15.76 -20.92 26.48
C ALA A 83 15.04 -21.90 25.51
N SER A 84 14.13 -22.74 26.03
CA SER A 84 13.27 -23.61 25.23
C SER A 84 12.27 -22.78 24.43
N PHE A 85 11.69 -21.75 25.06
CA PHE A 85 10.79 -20.79 24.40
C PHE A 85 11.51 -19.97 23.32
N ALA A 86 12.75 -19.55 23.58
CA ALA A 86 13.57 -18.81 22.61
C ALA A 86 13.81 -19.59 21.30
N SER A 87 13.91 -20.93 21.36
CA SER A 87 14.15 -21.78 20.17
C SER A 87 12.94 -21.89 19.24
N PHE A 88 11.73 -21.60 19.72
CA PHE A 88 10.50 -21.55 18.92
C PHE A 88 9.98 -20.12 18.72
N ALA A 89 10.64 -19.12 19.31
CA ALA A 89 10.24 -17.72 19.25
C ALA A 89 10.01 -17.21 17.82
N PRO A 90 10.83 -17.56 16.80
CA PRO A 90 10.58 -17.11 15.43
C PRO A 90 9.30 -17.73 14.82
N ILE A 91 9.03 -19.01 15.08
CA ILE A 91 7.82 -19.70 14.60
C ILE A 91 6.59 -19.11 15.29
N LEU A 92 6.66 -18.93 16.61
CA LEU A 92 5.58 -18.35 17.39
C LEU A 92 5.34 -16.90 16.95
N TRP A 93 6.38 -16.13 16.65
CA TRP A 93 6.28 -14.79 16.09
C TRP A 93 5.56 -14.78 14.75
N VAL A 94 5.93 -15.67 13.81
CA VAL A 94 5.21 -15.82 12.54
C VAL A 94 3.74 -16.14 12.81
N ALA A 95 3.44 -17.16 13.63
CA ALA A 95 2.07 -17.57 13.92
C ALA A 95 1.24 -16.43 14.52
N LEU A 96 1.78 -15.73 15.52
CA LEU A 96 1.14 -14.57 16.16
C LEU A 96 0.98 -13.40 15.20
N SER A 97 1.96 -13.15 14.33
CA SER A 97 1.91 -12.05 13.35
C SER A 97 0.97 -12.31 12.18
N VAL A 98 0.70 -13.58 11.86
CA VAL A 98 -0.26 -14.01 10.83
C VAL A 98 -1.70 -14.03 11.35
N THR A 99 -1.91 -14.31 12.64
CA THR A 99 -3.24 -14.34 13.27
C THR A 99 -4.09 -13.08 12.95
N PRO A 100 -3.52 -11.86 13.01
CA PRO A 100 -4.15 -10.63 12.52
C PRO A 100 -4.70 -10.67 11.09
N LEU A 101 -4.02 -11.37 10.18
CA LEU A 101 -4.34 -11.42 8.75
C LEU A 101 -5.57 -12.30 8.50
N LEU A 102 -5.76 -13.35 9.30
CA LEU A 102 -6.96 -14.20 9.25
C LEU A 102 -8.22 -13.46 9.71
N ALA A 103 -8.06 -12.54 10.66
CA ALA A 103 -9.14 -11.68 11.13
C ALA A 103 -9.44 -10.53 10.15
N ALA A 104 -8.42 -10.03 9.44
CA ALA A 104 -8.52 -8.79 8.66
C ALA A 104 -9.53 -8.85 7.51
N SER A 105 -9.92 -10.02 6.97
CA SER A 105 -10.88 -10.14 5.85
C SER A 105 -10.65 -9.17 4.67
N TRP A 106 -9.43 -8.62 4.49
CA TRP A 106 -9.25 -7.48 3.61
C TRP A 106 -7.98 -7.46 2.77
N ILE A 107 -8.22 -6.90 1.59
CA ILE A 107 -7.35 -6.39 0.55
C ILE A 107 -6.40 -5.37 1.18
N VAL A 108 -5.22 -5.80 1.61
CA VAL A 108 -4.08 -4.91 1.54
C VAL A 108 -2.86 -5.71 1.15
N GLY A 109 -2.14 -5.22 0.12
CA GLY A 109 -0.98 -5.89 -0.46
C GLY A 109 0.14 -6.16 0.55
N ALA A 110 1.26 -6.68 0.06
CA ALA A 110 2.44 -7.17 0.79
C ALA A 110 2.92 -6.37 2.03
N ARG A 111 2.46 -5.13 2.22
CA ARG A 111 2.73 -4.22 3.33
C ARG A 111 2.25 -4.71 4.72
N TYR A 112 1.41 -5.74 4.82
CA TYR A 112 1.07 -6.33 6.14
C TYR A 112 1.85 -7.60 6.46
N PHE A 113 2.65 -8.08 5.52
CA PHE A 113 3.54 -9.21 5.73
C PHE A 113 4.89 -8.81 6.31
N TYR A 114 5.13 -7.54 6.67
CA TYR A 114 6.41 -7.13 7.28
C TYR A 114 6.71 -7.90 8.57
N LEU A 115 5.74 -8.04 9.48
CA LEU A 115 5.97 -8.75 10.74
C LEU A 115 6.17 -10.27 10.53
N PRO A 116 5.35 -10.97 9.71
CA PRO A 116 5.66 -12.34 9.31
C PRO A 116 7.01 -12.47 8.61
N ALA A 117 7.37 -11.53 7.72
CA ALA A 117 8.63 -11.54 6.98
C ALA A 117 9.85 -11.38 7.90
N VAL A 118 9.76 -10.58 8.96
CA VAL A 118 10.80 -10.49 9.99
C VAL A 118 11.01 -11.86 10.65
N GLY A 119 9.92 -12.56 10.99
CA GLY A 119 10.02 -13.91 11.55
C GLY A 119 10.65 -14.91 10.58
N VAL A 120 10.30 -14.84 9.28
CA VAL A 120 10.92 -15.67 8.23
C VAL A 120 12.40 -15.37 8.07
N ALA A 121 12.78 -14.09 8.04
CA ALA A 121 14.17 -13.67 7.94
C ALA A 121 14.98 -14.13 9.15
N TRP A 122 14.41 -14.09 10.34
CA TRP A 122 15.03 -14.62 11.55
C TRP A 122 15.23 -16.14 11.44
N LEU A 123 14.21 -16.90 11.03
CA LEU A 123 14.33 -18.34 10.79
C LEU A 123 15.44 -18.67 9.79
N ALA A 124 15.53 -17.91 8.70
CA ALA A 124 16.56 -18.09 7.69
C ALA A 124 17.96 -17.78 8.24
N ALA A 125 18.10 -16.69 9.00
CA ALA A 125 19.36 -16.33 9.64
C ALA A 125 19.83 -17.43 10.60
N GLU A 126 18.95 -17.95 11.46
CA GLU A 126 19.31 -19.05 12.37
C GLU A 126 19.74 -20.31 11.62
N ALA A 127 19.03 -20.68 10.56
CA ALA A 127 19.40 -21.82 9.72
C ALA A 127 20.78 -21.63 9.06
N LEU A 128 21.10 -20.41 8.62
CA LEU A 128 22.37 -20.09 7.98
C LEU A 128 23.57 -20.05 8.94
N THR A 129 23.37 -19.77 10.23
CA THR A 129 24.48 -19.77 11.23
C THR A 129 25.22 -21.10 11.33
N ARG A 130 24.58 -22.21 10.93
CA ARG A 130 25.13 -23.57 10.97
C ARG A 130 25.42 -24.13 9.58
N ALA A 131 25.23 -23.33 8.54
CA ALA A 131 25.43 -23.76 7.16
C ALA A 131 26.92 -23.80 6.80
N ARG A 132 27.29 -24.76 5.93
CA ARG A 132 28.64 -24.79 5.35
C ARG A 132 28.82 -23.61 4.39
N THR A 133 30.04 -23.11 4.24
CA THR A 133 30.37 -21.96 3.39
C THR A 133 29.76 -22.01 1.98
N PRO A 134 29.77 -23.14 1.24
CA PRO A 134 29.14 -23.20 -0.09
C PRO A 134 27.63 -22.94 -0.06
N ILE A 135 26.93 -23.39 1.00
CA ILE A 135 25.49 -23.17 1.18
C ILE A 135 25.23 -21.69 1.48
N LEU A 136 26.06 -21.08 2.34
CA LEU A 136 25.98 -19.65 2.64
C LEU A 136 26.17 -18.80 1.38
N VAL A 137 27.22 -19.08 0.60
CA VAL A 137 27.52 -18.39 -0.66
C VAL A 137 26.37 -18.54 -1.65
N GLY A 138 25.84 -19.77 -1.81
CA GLY A 138 24.69 -20.02 -2.67
C GLY A 138 23.43 -19.28 -2.23
N ALA A 139 23.15 -19.21 -0.92
CA ALA A 139 22.02 -18.47 -0.38
C ALA A 139 22.14 -16.96 -0.61
N VAL A 140 23.33 -16.39 -0.38
CA VAL A 140 23.60 -14.96 -0.65
C VAL A 140 23.46 -14.66 -2.14
N ALA A 141 24.02 -15.49 -3.02
CA ALA A 141 23.90 -15.33 -4.46
C ALA A 141 22.43 -15.40 -4.93
N ALA A 142 21.63 -16.33 -4.39
CA ALA A 142 20.22 -16.44 -4.70
C ALA A 142 19.42 -15.20 -4.23
N LEU A 143 19.67 -14.71 -3.02
CA LEU A 143 19.04 -13.49 -2.50
C LEU A 143 19.41 -12.25 -3.32
N ALA A 144 20.68 -12.12 -3.70
CA ALA A 144 21.15 -11.04 -4.57
C ALA A 144 20.48 -11.11 -5.96
N GLY A 145 20.41 -12.30 -6.56
CA GLY A 145 19.75 -12.53 -7.84
C GLY A 145 18.24 -12.21 -7.81
N LEU A 146 17.53 -12.67 -6.78
CA LEU A 146 16.11 -12.33 -6.57
C LEU A 146 15.90 -10.84 -6.37
N SER A 147 16.76 -10.18 -5.59
CA SER A 147 16.70 -8.73 -5.36
C SER A 147 16.97 -7.94 -6.64
N ALA A 148 17.95 -8.37 -7.45
CA ALA A 148 18.24 -7.77 -8.75
C ALA A 148 17.06 -7.95 -9.72
N GLY A 149 16.49 -9.17 -9.79
CA GLY A 149 15.31 -9.45 -10.61
C GLY A 149 14.09 -8.63 -10.19
N GLN A 150 13.84 -8.50 -8.88
CA GLN A 150 12.76 -7.65 -8.37
C GLN A 150 12.99 -6.18 -8.70
N SER A 151 14.21 -5.68 -8.50
CA SER A 151 14.58 -4.30 -8.82
C SER A 151 14.42 -4.02 -10.31
N TRP A 152 14.82 -4.96 -11.17
CA TRP A 152 14.63 -4.88 -12.62
C TRP A 152 13.15 -4.84 -13.00
N SER A 153 12.34 -5.75 -12.45
CA SER A 153 10.90 -5.78 -12.72
C SER A 153 10.19 -4.49 -12.28
N ARG A 154 10.58 -3.94 -11.13
CA ARG A 154 10.03 -2.68 -10.59
C ARG A 154 10.55 -1.45 -11.31
N ARG A 155 11.66 -1.54 -12.05
CA ARG A 155 12.22 -0.40 -12.78
C ARG A 155 11.20 0.17 -13.76
N ALA A 156 10.47 -0.68 -14.47
CA ALA A 156 9.43 -0.24 -15.41
C ALA A 156 8.30 0.52 -14.68
N ASP A 157 7.88 0.03 -13.51
CA ASP A 157 6.84 0.68 -12.69
C ASP A 157 7.32 2.04 -12.16
N VAL A 158 8.56 2.14 -11.70
CA VAL A 158 9.18 3.39 -11.21
C VAL A 158 9.27 4.41 -12.34
N LEU A 159 9.81 4.01 -13.50
CA LEU A 159 9.91 4.91 -14.67
C LEU A 159 8.52 5.36 -15.15
N SER A 160 7.54 4.46 -15.16
CA SER A 160 6.15 4.78 -15.49
C SER A 160 5.52 5.73 -14.47
N TYR A 161 5.78 5.53 -13.18
CA TYR A 161 5.33 6.42 -12.11
C TYR A 161 5.93 7.82 -12.26
N GLU A 162 7.24 7.93 -12.45
CA GLU A 162 7.96 9.20 -12.65
C GLU A 162 7.45 9.94 -13.90
N ALA A 163 7.26 9.23 -15.01
CA ALA A 163 6.73 9.82 -16.24
C ALA A 163 5.31 10.36 -16.05
N ARG A 164 4.44 9.63 -15.35
CA ARG A 164 3.08 10.08 -15.02
C ARG A 164 3.09 11.27 -14.06
N LEU A 165 3.91 11.25 -13.02
CA LEU A 165 4.03 12.34 -12.06
C LEU A 165 4.56 13.62 -12.74
N SER A 166 5.57 13.49 -13.60
CA SER A 166 6.11 14.61 -14.38
C SER A 166 5.06 15.18 -15.33
N ALA A 167 4.27 14.34 -16.00
CA ALA A 167 3.16 14.79 -16.84
C ALA A 167 2.06 15.50 -16.04
N ALA A 168 1.68 14.98 -14.87
CA ALA A 168 0.73 15.61 -13.96
C ALA A 168 1.23 17.00 -13.51
N ARG A 169 2.47 17.10 -13.03
CA ARG A 169 3.07 18.38 -12.62
C ARG A 169 3.09 19.41 -13.74
N ARG A 170 3.42 18.99 -14.97
CA ARG A 170 3.37 19.90 -16.14
C ARG A 170 1.96 20.40 -16.43
N ALA A 171 0.96 19.51 -16.40
CA ALA A 171 -0.44 19.89 -16.65
C ALA A 171 -0.99 20.83 -15.56
N ILE A 172 -0.65 20.57 -14.30
CA ILE A 172 -1.05 21.43 -13.17
C ILE A 172 -0.36 22.79 -13.25
N ALA A 173 0.94 22.83 -13.53
CA ALA A 173 1.68 24.08 -13.69
C ALA A 173 1.12 24.93 -14.85
N ASP A 174 0.78 24.28 -15.98
CA ASP A 174 0.12 24.94 -17.10
C ASP A 174 -1.25 25.49 -16.69
N GLY A 175 -2.08 24.70 -16.00
CA GLY A 175 -3.38 25.17 -15.49
C GLY A 175 -3.24 26.34 -14.50
N LEU A 176 -2.26 26.30 -13.60
CA LEU A 176 -1.98 27.39 -12.67
C LEU A 176 -1.57 28.68 -13.39
N ALA A 177 -0.78 28.58 -14.47
CA ALA A 177 -0.44 29.73 -15.30
C ALA A 177 -1.67 30.36 -15.99
N HIS A 178 -2.74 29.59 -16.18
CA HIS A 178 -4.03 30.05 -16.70
C HIS A 178 -5.06 30.38 -15.60
N GLY A 179 -4.62 30.46 -14.33
CA GLY A 179 -5.47 30.86 -13.19
C GLY A 179 -6.34 29.74 -12.60
N TYR A 180 -6.14 28.48 -12.99
CA TYR A 180 -6.83 27.34 -12.37
C TYR A 180 -6.07 26.84 -11.14
N ASP A 181 -6.79 26.54 -10.07
CA ASP A 181 -6.22 26.07 -8.79
C ASP A 181 -6.82 24.75 -8.31
N THR A 182 -7.71 24.15 -9.10
CA THR A 182 -8.45 22.94 -8.73
C THR A 182 -8.36 21.92 -9.85
N PHE A 183 -7.85 20.73 -9.53
CA PHE A 183 -7.56 19.70 -10.51
C PHE A 183 -8.04 18.35 -10.04
N HIS A 184 -8.74 17.62 -10.90
CA HIS A 184 -8.89 16.17 -10.79
C HIS A 184 -7.96 15.50 -11.80
N VAL A 185 -7.03 14.68 -11.33
CA VAL A 185 -5.99 14.06 -12.15
C VAL A 185 -6.13 12.54 -12.16
N ALA A 186 -6.67 12.02 -13.26
CA ALA A 186 -6.72 10.60 -13.53
C ALA A 186 -5.34 10.09 -14.00
N SER A 187 -4.54 9.60 -13.04
CA SER A 187 -3.13 9.23 -13.24
C SER A 187 -2.81 7.82 -12.75
N GLY A 188 -3.68 7.20 -11.94
CA GLY A 188 -3.37 5.96 -11.23
C GLY A 188 -2.24 6.12 -10.21
N ILE A 189 -1.93 7.36 -9.79
CA ILE A 189 -0.96 7.66 -8.73
C ILE A 189 -1.70 7.81 -7.42
N LYS A 190 -1.37 6.96 -6.46
CA LYS A 190 -1.84 7.11 -5.08
C LYS A 190 -1.21 8.36 -4.47
N ASP A 191 -2.02 9.14 -3.76
CA ASP A 191 -1.57 10.33 -3.01
C ASP A 191 -0.92 11.39 -3.92
N ILE A 192 -1.47 11.59 -5.13
CA ILE A 192 -0.95 12.51 -6.14
C ILE A 192 -0.81 13.95 -5.64
N ASP A 193 -1.70 14.40 -4.74
CA ASP A 193 -1.65 15.73 -4.14
C ASP A 193 -0.33 15.96 -3.38
N LEU A 194 0.00 15.04 -2.47
CA LEU A 194 1.27 15.06 -1.73
C LEU A 194 2.47 14.98 -2.68
N ALA A 195 2.41 14.09 -3.67
CA ALA A 195 3.51 13.90 -4.63
C ALA A 195 3.76 15.14 -5.50
N VAL A 196 2.72 15.91 -5.85
CA VAL A 196 2.86 17.17 -6.58
C VAL A 196 3.34 18.28 -5.67
N LYS A 197 2.72 18.48 -4.50
CA LYS A 197 3.05 19.56 -3.55
C LYS A 197 4.44 19.41 -2.91
N ALA A 198 5.01 18.21 -2.91
CA ALA A 198 6.41 18.00 -2.51
C ALA A 198 7.44 18.67 -3.45
N ASP A 199 7.03 19.12 -4.63
CA ASP A 199 7.88 19.87 -5.55
C ASP A 199 7.79 21.38 -5.25
N ASN A 200 8.93 21.99 -4.93
CA ASN A 200 9.02 23.39 -4.49
C ASN A 200 8.38 24.40 -5.46
N ARG A 201 8.21 24.05 -6.74
CA ARG A 201 7.51 24.90 -7.72
C ARG A 201 6.06 25.17 -7.35
N PHE A 202 5.44 24.31 -6.53
CA PHE A 202 4.05 24.46 -6.10
C PHE A 202 3.90 25.07 -4.70
N ALA A 203 5.00 25.37 -4.01
CA ALA A 203 4.97 25.87 -2.63
C ALA A 203 4.16 27.18 -2.49
N ALA A 204 4.27 28.08 -3.48
CA ALA A 204 3.52 29.34 -3.50
C ALA A 204 1.99 29.15 -3.64
N TYR A 205 1.55 27.98 -4.11
CA TYR A 205 0.14 27.68 -4.38
C TYR A 205 -0.49 26.81 -3.29
N GLU A 206 0.29 26.35 -2.30
CA GLU A 206 -0.14 25.35 -1.33
C GLU A 206 -1.40 25.76 -0.54
N SER A 207 -1.58 27.06 -0.29
CA SER A 207 -2.71 27.62 0.45
C SER A 207 -4.05 27.54 -0.28
N HIS A 208 -4.06 27.31 -1.60
CA HIS A 208 -5.28 27.31 -2.45
C HIS A 208 -5.34 26.19 -3.50
N LEU A 209 -4.23 25.50 -3.79
CA LEU A 209 -4.16 24.41 -4.77
C LEU A 209 -4.80 23.12 -4.26
N LEU A 210 -5.89 22.69 -4.90
CA LEU A 210 -6.56 21.42 -4.64
C LEU A 210 -6.27 20.42 -5.77
N ILE A 211 -5.71 19.26 -5.44
CA ILE A 211 -5.48 18.17 -6.40
C ILE A 211 -6.19 16.91 -5.91
N LEU A 212 -7.13 16.42 -6.69
CA LEU A 212 -7.88 15.19 -6.46
C LEU A 212 -7.33 14.09 -7.38
N GLY A 213 -7.12 12.89 -6.84
CA GLY A 213 -6.66 11.73 -7.60
C GLY A 213 -7.78 10.72 -7.88
N ASP A 214 -7.61 9.88 -8.90
CA ASP A 214 -8.53 8.81 -9.29
C ASP A 214 -8.33 7.49 -8.53
N VAL A 215 -7.32 7.43 -7.65
CA VAL A 215 -7.01 6.24 -6.86
C VAL A 215 -7.76 6.29 -5.53
N PRO A 216 -8.61 5.29 -5.21
CA PRO A 216 -9.35 5.26 -3.95
C PRO A 216 -8.46 5.38 -2.71
N ALA A 217 -9.01 5.99 -1.65
CA ALA A 217 -8.31 6.24 -0.39
C ALA A 217 -6.96 6.95 -0.59
N SER A 218 -6.91 7.91 -1.53
CA SER A 218 -5.79 8.85 -1.65
C SER A 218 -5.97 9.99 -0.64
N PHE A 219 -4.85 10.46 -0.11
CA PHE A 219 -4.80 11.62 0.77
C PHE A 219 -4.66 12.91 -0.03
N VAL A 220 -5.34 13.94 0.46
CA VAL A 220 -5.28 15.32 -0.05
C VAL A 220 -5.00 16.26 1.11
N VAL A 221 -4.04 17.17 0.94
CA VAL A 221 -3.83 18.29 1.84
C VAL A 221 -4.86 19.35 1.49
N VAL A 222 -5.81 19.54 2.40
CA VAL A 222 -6.87 20.52 2.26
C VAL A 222 -6.26 21.93 2.30
N PRO A 223 -6.44 22.75 1.25
CA PRO A 223 -5.95 24.11 1.26
C PRO A 223 -6.62 24.92 2.35
N THR A 224 -5.85 25.71 3.11
CA THR A 224 -6.36 26.50 4.25
C THR A 224 -7.43 27.50 3.83
N SER A 225 -7.38 28.00 2.59
CA SER A 225 -8.39 28.93 2.06
C SER A 225 -9.75 28.28 1.74
N ARG A 226 -9.88 26.94 1.81
CA ARG A 226 -11.04 26.19 1.30
C ARG A 226 -11.57 25.12 2.24
N GLY A 227 -11.13 25.11 3.50
CA GLY A 227 -11.37 24.01 4.44
C GLY A 227 -12.84 23.56 4.53
N ALA A 228 -13.75 24.49 4.81
CA ALA A 228 -15.18 24.19 4.96
C ALA A 228 -15.89 23.84 3.65
N ASP A 229 -15.40 24.36 2.52
CA ASP A 229 -16.03 24.17 1.20
C ASP A 229 -15.81 22.75 0.64
N LEU A 230 -14.83 22.03 1.19
CA LEU A 230 -14.43 20.69 0.74
C LEU A 230 -14.98 19.55 1.62
N ASP A 231 -15.82 19.87 2.60
CA ASP A 231 -16.42 18.91 3.53
C ASP A 231 -17.22 17.79 2.83
N PHE A 232 -17.77 18.08 1.65
CA PHE A 232 -18.53 17.12 0.85
C PHE A 232 -17.66 16.03 0.20
N LEU A 233 -16.34 16.24 0.12
CA LEU A 233 -15.38 15.24 -0.40
C LEU A 233 -14.97 14.22 0.68
N LEU A 234 -15.38 14.43 1.93
CA LEU A 234 -14.99 13.59 3.06
C LEU A 234 -15.88 12.36 3.18
N ALA A 235 -15.27 11.19 3.37
CA ALA A 235 -15.98 9.98 3.74
C ALA A 235 -16.70 10.18 5.10
N ARG A 236 -18.02 9.96 5.14
CA ARG A 236 -18.82 10.00 6.39
C ARG A 236 -19.51 8.64 6.62
N PRO A 237 -19.36 8.01 7.81
CA PRO A 237 -18.48 8.41 8.90
C PRO A 237 -16.98 8.24 8.54
N PRO A 238 -16.05 8.93 9.23
CA PRO A 238 -14.62 8.74 9.02
C PRO A 238 -14.24 7.30 9.40
N VAL A 239 -13.78 6.50 8.43
CA VAL A 239 -13.32 5.12 8.64
C VAL A 239 -11.91 4.97 8.05
N PRO A 240 -10.88 4.78 8.89
CA PRO A 240 -9.50 4.64 8.43
C PRO A 240 -9.35 3.62 7.28
N PRO A 241 -8.54 3.92 6.24
CA PRO A 241 -7.70 5.11 6.11
C PRO A 241 -8.44 6.39 5.68
N SER A 242 -9.72 6.28 5.28
CA SER A 242 -10.56 7.41 4.86
C SER A 242 -11.02 8.24 6.07
N GLY A 243 -10.55 9.47 6.19
CA GLY A 243 -10.84 10.32 7.34
C GLY A 243 -10.04 11.61 7.28
N ALA A 244 -10.35 12.54 8.18
CA ALA A 244 -9.65 13.80 8.32
C ALA A 244 -8.61 13.72 9.45
N TYR A 245 -7.38 14.10 9.18
CA TYR A 245 -6.25 14.06 10.12
C TYR A 245 -5.57 15.41 10.13
N HIS A 246 -5.31 15.94 11.33
CA HIS A 246 -4.47 17.13 11.47
C HIS A 246 -3.00 16.74 11.64
N PHE A 247 -2.14 17.33 10.82
CA PHE A 247 -0.69 17.25 10.96
C PHE A 247 -0.16 18.68 11.16
N GLY A 248 0.01 19.07 12.42
CA GLY A 248 0.28 20.47 12.76
C GLY A 248 -0.93 21.35 12.42
N ASP A 249 -0.70 22.39 11.62
CA ASP A 249 -1.71 23.32 11.11
C ASP A 249 -2.43 22.81 9.84
N ARG A 250 -2.00 21.67 9.29
CA ARG A 250 -2.54 21.14 8.03
C ARG A 250 -3.62 20.11 8.27
N LEU A 251 -4.71 20.24 7.52
CA LEU A 251 -5.76 19.24 7.43
C LEU A 251 -5.47 18.32 6.24
N VAL A 252 -5.34 17.02 6.50
CA VAL A 252 -5.12 15.98 5.50
C VAL A 252 -6.32 15.06 5.50
N VAL A 253 -6.94 14.88 4.33
CA VAL A 253 -8.19 14.12 4.21
C VAL A 253 -7.98 12.93 3.28
N GLY A 254 -8.37 11.75 3.74
CA GLY A 254 -8.53 10.57 2.90
C GLY A 254 -9.87 10.67 2.18
N LEU A 255 -9.83 10.79 0.84
CA LEU A 255 -11.03 10.92 0.02
C LEU A 255 -11.95 9.71 0.15
N ALA A 256 -13.21 9.93 -0.24
CA ALA A 256 -14.30 8.97 -0.24
C ALA A 256 -13.88 7.54 -0.64
N ARG A 257 -14.51 6.55 0.00
CA ARG A 257 -14.31 5.15 -0.37
C ARG A 257 -14.91 4.93 -1.75
N ARG A 258 -14.44 3.88 -2.44
CA ARG A 258 -15.05 3.44 -3.68
C ARG A 258 -16.56 3.22 -3.48
N GLY A 259 -17.39 4.02 -4.14
CA GLY A 259 -18.86 3.99 -4.01
C GLY A 259 -19.46 5.01 -3.06
N ASP A 260 -18.65 5.78 -2.33
CA ASP A 260 -19.06 6.96 -1.56
C ASP A 260 -18.68 8.27 -2.28
N ASP A 261 -18.25 8.17 -3.54
CA ASP A 261 -17.80 9.32 -4.33
C ASP A 261 -18.98 10.26 -4.62
N PRO A 262 -18.83 11.58 -4.42
CA PRO A 262 -19.90 12.52 -4.71
C PRO A 262 -20.24 12.49 -6.21
N PRO A 263 -21.52 12.69 -6.58
CA PRO A 263 -21.93 12.82 -7.97
C PRO A 263 -21.13 13.88 -8.74
N LEU A 264 -20.88 13.65 -10.03
CA LEU A 264 -20.05 14.52 -10.86
C LEU A 264 -20.64 15.95 -10.98
N ASP A 265 -21.96 16.05 -11.06
CA ASP A 265 -22.72 17.29 -11.09
C ASP A 265 -22.57 18.09 -9.78
N GLU A 266 -22.62 17.42 -8.62
CA GLU A 266 -22.35 18.08 -7.34
C GLU A 266 -20.91 18.61 -7.27
N VAL A 267 -19.93 17.82 -7.74
CA VAL A 267 -18.52 18.24 -7.79
C VAL A 267 -18.34 19.47 -8.69
N ILE A 268 -18.94 19.47 -9.88
CA ILE A 268 -18.84 20.60 -10.81
C ILE A 268 -19.53 21.84 -10.26
N ALA A 269 -20.69 21.69 -9.61
CA ALA A 269 -21.43 22.79 -9.02
C ALA A 269 -20.67 23.45 -7.85
N ARG A 270 -20.05 22.65 -6.98
CA ARG A 270 -19.28 23.15 -5.82
C ARG A 270 -17.86 23.60 -6.20
N LEU A 271 -17.26 23.02 -7.23
CA LEU A 271 -15.90 23.34 -7.70
C LEU A 271 -15.93 23.77 -9.18
N PRO A 272 -16.49 24.93 -9.53
CA PRO A 272 -16.68 25.32 -10.93
C PRO A 272 -15.35 25.53 -11.68
N SER A 273 -14.26 25.86 -10.98
CA SER A 273 -12.92 25.98 -11.56
C SER A 273 -12.19 24.65 -11.77
N ILE A 274 -12.79 23.51 -11.39
CA ILE A 274 -12.12 22.21 -11.51
C ILE A 274 -11.77 21.87 -12.96
N ARG A 275 -10.52 21.46 -13.16
CA ARG A 275 -10.00 20.91 -14.41
C ARG A 275 -9.88 19.40 -14.30
N PHE A 276 -10.38 18.67 -15.28
CA PHE A 276 -10.30 17.21 -15.34
C PHE A 276 -9.19 16.78 -16.30
N ILE A 277 -8.06 16.35 -15.74
CA ILE A 277 -6.89 15.91 -16.50
C ILE A 277 -6.81 14.38 -16.49
N ARG A 278 -6.74 13.76 -17.67
CA ARG A 278 -6.46 12.32 -17.81
C ARG A 278 -5.10 12.11 -18.45
N LEU A 279 -4.23 11.36 -17.77
CA LEU A 279 -2.95 10.97 -18.34
C LEU A 279 -3.13 9.76 -19.25
N ARG A 280 -2.60 9.82 -20.47
CA ARG A 280 -2.61 8.70 -21.43
C ARG A 280 -1.22 8.42 -21.96
N LEU A 281 -0.97 7.16 -22.32
CA LEU A 281 0.22 6.79 -23.08
C LEU A 281 0.07 7.32 -24.51
N GLY A 282 0.95 8.23 -24.88
CA GLY A 282 1.05 8.80 -26.22
C GLY A 282 2.13 8.14 -27.06
N PRO A 283 2.34 8.65 -28.29
CA PRO A 283 3.36 8.14 -29.20
C PRO A 283 4.77 8.14 -28.58
N GLY A 284 5.56 7.12 -28.88
CA GLY A 284 6.91 6.96 -28.34
C GLY A 284 6.98 6.66 -26.84
N GLY A 285 5.89 6.18 -26.24
CA GLY A 285 5.84 5.81 -24.82
C GLY A 285 5.79 7.00 -23.86
N ARG A 286 5.58 8.22 -24.37
CA ARG A 286 5.47 9.42 -23.53
C ARG A 286 4.09 9.51 -22.88
N ILE A 287 4.03 9.93 -21.62
CA ILE A 287 2.76 10.22 -20.96
C ILE A 287 2.32 11.64 -21.32
N ILE A 288 1.12 11.75 -21.90
CA ILE A 288 0.52 13.00 -22.35
C ILE A 288 -0.72 13.30 -21.49
N PRO A 289 -0.79 14.50 -20.88
CA PRO A 289 -2.02 14.95 -20.23
C PRO A 289 -3.05 15.34 -21.29
N ARG A 290 -4.28 14.84 -21.13
CA ARG A 290 -5.44 15.25 -21.92
C ARG A 290 -6.43 15.93 -21.00
N ASP A 291 -6.80 17.15 -21.34
CA ASP A 291 -7.89 17.84 -20.67
C ASP A 291 -9.25 17.30 -21.16
N LEU A 292 -10.12 16.96 -20.21
CA LEU A 292 -11.47 16.44 -20.44
C LEU A 292 -12.54 17.36 -19.83
N THR A 293 -12.17 18.54 -19.38
CA THR A 293 -13.04 19.44 -18.60
C THR A 293 -14.33 19.75 -19.35
N ASP A 294 -14.21 20.20 -20.60
CA ASP A 294 -15.38 20.59 -21.40
C ASP A 294 -16.29 19.39 -21.69
N THR A 295 -15.71 18.23 -21.98
CA THR A 295 -16.45 16.99 -22.23
C THR A 295 -17.24 16.55 -20.99
N LEU A 296 -16.61 16.55 -19.81
CA LEU A 296 -17.25 16.09 -18.58
C LEU A 296 -18.28 17.09 -18.06
N LYS A 297 -18.03 18.39 -18.23
CA LYS A 297 -19.02 19.44 -17.90
C LYS A 297 -20.25 19.36 -18.81
N ALA A 298 -20.07 19.11 -20.10
CA ALA A 298 -21.20 18.90 -21.02
C ALA A 298 -22.05 17.68 -20.63
N GLN A 299 -21.42 16.55 -20.31
CA GLN A 299 -22.11 15.33 -19.88
C GLN A 299 -22.90 15.51 -18.58
N SER A 300 -22.39 16.31 -17.65
CA SER A 300 -23.11 16.63 -16.42
C SER A 300 -24.40 17.41 -16.67
N ILE A 301 -24.44 18.25 -17.70
CA ILE A 301 -25.62 19.06 -18.04
C ILE A 301 -26.68 18.19 -18.72
N GLU A 302 -26.27 17.25 -19.57
CA GLU A 302 -27.18 16.34 -20.29
C GLU A 302 -27.85 15.31 -19.36
N GLY A 303 -27.18 14.88 -18.29
CA GLY A 303 -27.74 13.92 -17.32
C GLY A 303 -28.78 14.48 -16.34
N THR A 304 -29.03 15.79 -16.38
CA THR A 304 -30.02 16.50 -15.55
C THR A 304 -31.33 16.83 -16.27
N ASN A 305 -31.46 16.47 -17.56
CA ASN A 305 -32.70 16.56 -18.35
C ASN A 305 -33.39 15.20 -18.47
#